data_AF-A0A146F4V9-F1
#
_entry.id   AF-A0A146F4V9-F1
#
_cell.length_a   1.000
_cell.length_b   1.000
_cell.length_c   1.000
_cell.angle_alpha   90.00
_cell.angle_beta   90.00
_cell.angle_gamma   90.00
#
_symmetry.space_group_name_H-M   'P 1'
#
loop_
_entity.id
_entity.type
_entity.pdbx_description
1 polymer ?
#
loop_
_entity_poly.entity_id
_entity_poly.type
_entity_poly.pdbx_seq_one_letter_code
_entity_poly.pdbx_strand_id
1 'polypeptide(L)'
;MTIFRSSAKASESEPQYGIKVLYDSNEAEVDIVFVHGLGGSRDATWTIDDVCWPQALLPQDLPKTRIMTFGYDSRVVSFTSALSQNGIVGNAEDLCAQLSRFRASSVRSNTTSSEYRH
;
A
#
# COMPACT_ATOMS: atom_id res chain seq x y z
N MET A 1 17.39 -4.58 -40.83
CA MET A 1 16.34 -5.14 -39.97
C MET A 1 16.63 -4.68 -38.55
N THR A 2 16.04 -3.56 -38.14
CA THR A 2 16.25 -2.97 -36.80
C THR A 2 14.89 -2.72 -36.21
N ILE A 3 14.52 -3.51 -35.21
CA ILE A 3 13.22 -3.45 -34.55
C ILE A 3 13.38 -2.46 -33.39
N PHE A 4 12.88 -1.24 -33.55
CA PHE A 4 12.67 -0.36 -32.41
C PHE A 4 11.52 -0.93 -31.58
N ARG A 5 11.83 -1.52 -30.42
CA ARG A 5 10.81 -1.78 -29.42
C ARG A 5 10.45 -0.44 -28.78
N SER A 6 9.35 0.15 -29.24
CA SER A 6 8.68 1.23 -28.53
C SER A 6 8.20 0.69 -27.19
N SER A 7 8.90 1.01 -26.11
CA SER A 7 8.37 0.80 -24.77
C SER A 7 7.17 1.73 -24.63
N ALA A 8 5.97 1.16 -24.54
CA ALA A 8 4.79 1.93 -24.16
C ALA A 8 5.11 2.57 -22.81
N LYS A 9 5.27 3.90 -22.81
CA LYS A 9 5.46 4.68 -21.61
C LYS A 9 4.11 4.69 -20.91
N ALA A 10 3.93 3.83 -19.91
CA ALA A 10 2.81 3.94 -18.99
C ALA A 10 2.79 5.39 -18.49
N SER A 11 1.63 6.06 -18.62
CA SER A 11 1.46 7.43 -18.16
C SER A 11 1.86 7.51 -16.69
N GLU A 12 2.95 8.21 -16.38
CA GLU A 12 3.38 8.47 -15.01
C GLU A 12 2.32 9.39 -14.37
N SER A 13 1.29 8.78 -13.78
CA SER A 13 0.43 9.46 -12.83
C SER A 13 1.30 9.93 -11.67
N GLU A 14 1.06 11.15 -11.18
CA GLU A 14 1.75 11.71 -10.02
C GLU A 14 1.94 10.66 -8.90
N PRO A 15 3.13 10.61 -8.27
CA PRO A 15 3.42 9.62 -7.24
C PRO A 15 2.39 9.75 -6.11
N GLN A 16 1.68 8.65 -5.87
CA GLN A 16 0.66 8.60 -4.82
C GLN A 16 1.26 8.10 -3.51
N TYR A 17 1.05 8.87 -2.44
CA TYR A 17 1.61 8.60 -1.11
C TYR A 17 0.54 8.22 -0.09
N GLY A 18 0.98 7.62 1.02
CA GLY A 18 0.12 7.15 2.09
C GLY A 18 -0.49 5.78 1.83
N ILE A 19 -1.32 5.33 2.77
CA ILE A 19 -1.99 4.03 2.74
C ILE A 19 -3.07 4.01 1.67
N LYS A 20 -3.12 2.91 0.92
CA LYS A 20 -4.22 2.51 0.05
C LYS A 20 -4.64 1.09 0.41
N VAL A 21 -5.92 0.88 0.63
CA VAL A 21 -6.50 -0.45 0.83
C VAL A 21 -6.68 -1.12 -0.53
N LEU A 22 -6.16 -2.33 -0.68
CA LEU A 22 -6.27 -3.17 -1.88
C LEU A 22 -7.39 -4.21 -1.72
N TYR A 23 -7.53 -4.75 -0.51
CA TYR A 23 -8.57 -5.71 -0.15
C TYR A 23 -8.93 -5.54 1.33
N ASP A 24 -10.22 -5.62 1.66
CA ASP A 24 -10.70 -5.51 3.04
C ASP A 24 -11.78 -6.56 3.29
N SER A 25 -11.41 -7.61 4.01
CA SER A 25 -12.36 -8.59 4.51
C SER A 25 -13.11 -8.03 5.73
N ASN A 26 -14.43 -8.20 5.77
CA ASN A 26 -15.23 -7.89 6.96
C ASN A 26 -14.88 -8.77 8.16
N GLU A 27 -14.26 -9.93 7.90
CA GLU A 27 -13.74 -10.87 8.89
C GLU A 27 -12.20 -10.79 8.99
N ALA A 28 -11.60 -9.65 8.62
CA ALA A 28 -10.15 -9.50 8.68
C ALA A 28 -9.60 -9.69 10.10
N GLU A 29 -8.75 -10.70 10.27
CA GLU A 29 -8.05 -11.02 11.52
C GLU A 29 -6.61 -10.49 11.50
N VAL A 30 -6.06 -10.23 10.30
CA VAL A 30 -4.68 -9.77 10.09
C VAL A 30 -4.63 -8.63 9.06
N ASP A 31 -3.86 -7.59 9.36
CA ASP A 31 -3.49 -6.53 8.40
C ASP A 31 -2.14 -6.85 7.76
N ILE A 32 -2.07 -6.86 6.42
CA ILE A 32 -0.83 -7.00 5.63
C ILE A 32 -0.58 -5.69 4.90
N VAL A 33 0.61 -5.11 5.07
CA VAL A 33 0.98 -3.82 4.46
C VAL A 33 2.18 -3.98 3.55
N PHE A 34 2.00 -3.68 2.27
CA PHE A 34 3.04 -3.69 1.24
C PHE A 34 3.73 -2.34 1.14
N VAL A 35 5.01 -2.29 1.47
CA VAL A 35 5.85 -1.08 1.41
C VAL A 35 6.84 -1.22 0.26
N HIS A 36 6.83 -0.28 -0.69
CA HIS A 36 7.70 -0.35 -1.86
C HIS A 36 9.16 0.04 -1.54
N GLY A 37 10.09 -0.40 -2.37
CA GLY A 37 11.51 -0.05 -2.29
C GLY A 37 11.86 1.26 -3.02
N LEU A 38 13.17 1.50 -3.13
CA LEU A 38 13.74 2.65 -3.84
C LEU A 38 13.28 2.71 -5.31
N GLY A 39 12.85 3.90 -5.75
CA GLY A 39 12.34 4.11 -7.11
C GLY A 39 10.97 3.47 -7.38
N GLY A 40 10.37 2.82 -6.38
CA GLY A 40 9.05 2.23 -6.47
C GLY A 40 7.92 3.22 -6.20
N SER A 41 6.69 2.75 -6.43
CA SER A 41 5.46 3.43 -6.04
C SER A 41 4.48 2.42 -5.44
N ARG A 42 3.54 2.91 -4.62
CA ARG A 42 2.57 2.04 -3.95
C ARG A 42 1.70 1.22 -4.91
N ASP A 43 1.54 1.66 -6.16
CA ASP A 43 0.69 0.99 -7.14
C ASP A 43 1.52 0.21 -8.17
N ALA A 44 2.51 0.85 -8.78
CA ALA A 44 3.25 0.26 -9.90
C ALA A 44 4.21 -0.84 -9.46
N THR A 45 4.75 -0.80 -8.23
CA THR A 45 5.66 -1.83 -7.74
C THR A 45 5.02 -3.21 -7.67
N TRP A 46 3.69 -3.28 -7.52
CA TRP A 46 2.96 -4.53 -7.36
C TRP A 46 2.10 -4.89 -8.57
N THR A 47 2.17 -4.12 -9.65
CA THR A 47 1.28 -4.25 -10.81
C THR A 47 2.07 -4.58 -12.06
N ILE A 48 1.67 -5.65 -12.75
CA ILE A 48 2.18 -6.03 -14.07
C ILE A 48 0.96 -6.31 -14.94
N ASP A 49 0.95 -5.81 -16.18
CA ASP A 49 -0.14 -5.97 -17.14
C ASP A 49 -1.54 -5.68 -16.54
N ASP A 50 -1.65 -4.55 -15.83
CA ASP A 50 -2.85 -4.07 -15.11
C ASP A 50 -3.34 -4.98 -13.96
N VAL A 51 -2.56 -6.00 -13.57
CA VAL A 51 -2.87 -6.90 -12.46
C VAL A 51 -2.00 -6.58 -11.25
N CYS A 52 -2.63 -6.08 -10.18
CA CYS A 52 -1.99 -5.93 -8.87
C CYS A 52 -1.97 -7.27 -8.15
N TRP A 53 -0.83 -7.96 -8.14
CA TRP A 53 -0.76 -9.35 -7.66
C TRP A 53 -1.13 -9.53 -6.16
N PRO A 54 -0.80 -8.61 -5.22
CA PRO A 54 -1.21 -8.78 -3.82
C PRO A 54 -2.73 -8.73 -3.68
N GLN A 55 -3.39 -7.89 -4.48
CA GLN A 55 -4.84 -7.80 -4.49
C GLN A 55 -5.48 -9.02 -5.16
N ALA A 56 -4.89 -9.52 -6.26
CA ALA A 56 -5.47 -10.59 -7.05
C ALA A 56 -5.30 -11.98 -6.42
N LEU A 57 -4.16 -12.23 -5.77
CA LEU A 57 -3.78 -13.58 -5.34
C LEU A 57 -4.00 -13.82 -3.85
N LEU A 58 -3.56 -12.90 -2.98
CA LEU A 58 -3.55 -13.14 -1.54
C LEU A 58 -4.95 -13.33 -0.91
N PRO A 59 -6.04 -12.68 -1.37
CA PRO A 59 -7.36 -12.97 -0.83
C PRO A 59 -7.82 -14.42 -1.05
N GLN A 60 -7.24 -15.13 -2.03
CA GLN A 60 -7.56 -16.54 -2.30
C GLN A 60 -6.90 -17.46 -1.27
N ASP A 61 -5.66 -17.18 -0.89
CA ASP A 61 -4.90 -17.97 0.09
C ASP A 61 -5.22 -17.55 1.53
N LEU A 62 -5.51 -16.26 1.74
CA LEU A 62 -5.69 -15.62 3.05
C LEU A 62 -6.98 -14.77 3.05
N PRO A 63 -8.18 -15.39 3.04
CA PRO A 63 -9.46 -14.69 2.85
C PRO A 63 -9.86 -13.79 4.03
N LYS A 64 -9.31 -14.04 5.22
CA LYS A 64 -9.57 -13.25 6.44
C LYS A 64 -8.49 -12.20 6.68
N THR A 65 -8.11 -11.49 5.63
CA THR A 65 -7.08 -10.45 5.71
C THR A 65 -7.57 -9.11 5.23
N ARG A 66 -6.88 -8.08 5.70
CA ARG A 66 -6.90 -6.75 5.09
C ARG A 66 -5.55 -6.52 4.45
N ILE A 67 -5.56 -6.15 3.18
CA ILE A 67 -4.35 -5.93 2.38
C ILE A 67 -4.28 -4.46 2.02
N MET A 68 -3.16 -3.84 2.35
CA MET A 68 -2.86 -2.45 2.09
C MET A 68 -1.53 -2.30 1.39
N THR A 69 -1.34 -1.19 0.70
CA THR A 69 -0.03 -0.72 0.26
C THR A 69 0.23 0.69 0.74
N PHE A 70 1.49 1.00 1.03
CA PHE A 70 1.92 2.30 1.52
C PHE A 70 2.95 2.92 0.56
N GLY A 71 2.68 4.16 0.17
CA GLY A 71 3.58 4.97 -0.64
C GLY A 71 4.31 6.02 0.19
N TYR A 72 5.63 6.13 0.00
CA TYR A 72 6.44 7.24 0.50
C TYR A 72 7.32 7.80 -0.62
N ASP A 73 7.85 9.01 -0.44
CA ASP A 73 8.79 9.57 -1.43
C ASP A 73 10.14 8.85 -1.35
N SER A 74 10.27 7.76 -2.11
CA SER A 74 11.48 6.93 -2.14
C SER A 74 12.68 7.62 -2.77
N ARG A 75 12.45 8.62 -3.62
CA ARG A 75 13.51 9.42 -4.27
C ARG A 75 14.11 10.39 -3.27
N VAL A 76 13.27 11.08 -2.50
CA VAL A 76 13.71 11.93 -1.40
C VAL A 76 14.36 11.10 -0.30
N VAL A 77 13.82 9.92 0.04
CA VAL A 77 14.49 9.03 1.00
C VAL A 77 15.88 8.65 0.52
N SER A 78 16.08 8.22 -0.73
CA SER A 78 17.43 7.84 -1.21
C SER A 78 18.45 8.97 -1.10
N PHE A 79 18.05 10.21 -1.41
CA PHE A 79 18.95 11.37 -1.37
C PHE A 79 19.16 11.88 0.05
N THR A 80 18.09 11.97 0.85
CA THR A 80 18.15 12.44 2.23
C THR A 80 18.72 11.40 3.18
N SER A 81 18.56 10.09 2.96
CA SER A 81 19.16 9.02 3.77
C SER A 81 20.66 8.91 3.57
N ALA A 82 21.15 9.24 2.37
CA ALA A 82 22.58 9.39 2.11
C ALA A 82 23.20 10.58 2.90
N LEU A 83 22.37 11.49 3.41
CA LEU A 83 22.79 12.72 4.11
C LEU A 83 22.22 12.88 5.54
N SER A 84 21.20 12.12 5.96
CA SER A 84 20.47 12.27 7.22
C SER A 84 19.54 11.06 7.53
N GLN A 85 19.51 10.58 8.78
CA GLN A 85 18.60 9.50 9.22
C GLN A 85 17.12 9.94 9.32
N ASN A 86 16.84 11.25 9.28
CA ASN A 86 15.54 11.82 9.64
C ASN A 86 14.43 11.52 8.62
N GLY A 87 14.76 11.31 7.34
CA GLY A 87 13.76 11.04 6.29
C GLY A 87 13.10 9.66 6.42
N ILE A 88 13.84 8.65 6.87
CA ILE A 88 13.29 7.29 7.07
C ILE A 88 12.39 7.26 8.31
N VAL A 89 12.82 7.91 9.40
CA VAL A 89 12.05 7.97 10.65
C VAL A 89 10.70 8.66 10.43
N GLY A 90 10.66 9.79 9.72
CA GLY A 90 9.41 10.50 9.44
C GLY A 90 8.40 9.66 8.62
N ASN A 91 8.87 8.90 7.64
CA ASN A 91 7.99 8.00 6.87
C ASN A 91 7.47 6.83 7.72
N ALA A 92 8.29 6.32 8.64
CA ALA A 92 7.87 5.28 9.57
C ALA A 92 6.81 5.81 10.56
N GLU A 93 6.97 7.04 11.04
CA GLU A 93 5.98 7.73 11.89
C GLU A 93 4.66 7.94 11.15
N ASP A 94 4.70 8.40 9.90
CA ASP A 94 3.51 8.58 9.07
C ASP A 94 2.77 7.25 8.84
N LEU A 95 3.50 6.19 8.50
CA LEU A 95 2.92 4.85 8.39
C LEU A 95 2.24 4.41 9.69
N CYS A 96 2.92 4.55 10.83
CA CYS A 96 2.37 4.19 12.14
C CYS A 96 1.10 5.01 12.47
N ALA A 97 1.13 6.32 12.19
CA ALA A 97 0.00 7.20 12.44
C ALA A 97 -1.21 6.84 11.60
N GLN A 98 -1.02 6.54 10.31
CA GLN A 98 -2.10 6.14 9.41
C GLN A 98 -2.68 4.78 9.80
N LEU A 99 -1.84 3.80 10.15
CA LEU A 99 -2.31 2.49 10.63
C LEU A 99 -3.11 2.60 11.93
N SER A 100 -2.64 3.42 12.88
CA SER A 100 -3.35 3.67 14.14
C SER A 100 -4.74 4.25 13.91
N ARG A 101 -4.84 5.25 13.02
CA ARG A 101 -6.13 5.85 12.62
C ARG A 101 -7.05 4.84 11.95
N PHE A 102 -6.52 4.06 11.01
CA PHE A 102 -7.29 3.07 10.28
C PHE A 102 -7.87 1.99 11.19
N ARG A 103 -7.06 1.47 12.14
CA ARG A 103 -7.50 0.50 13.14
C ARG A 103 -8.56 1.07 14.07
N ALA A 104 -8.38 2.31 14.54
CA ALA A 104 -9.37 2.98 15.38
C ALA A 104 -10.73 3.16 14.68
N SER A 105 -10.74 3.42 13.36
CA SER A 105 -11.98 3.48 12.58
C SER A 105 -12.60 2.11 12.31
N SER A 106 -11.78 1.08 12.06
CA SER A 106 -12.26 -0.28 11.80
C SER A 106 -12.93 -0.90 13.04
N VAL A 107 -12.39 -0.66 14.25
CA VAL A 107 -13.02 -1.12 15.50
C VAL A 107 -14.43 -0.55 15.67
N ARG A 108 -14.62 0.73 15.36
CA ARG A 108 -15.93 1.41 15.52
C ARG A 108 -17.02 0.86 14.59
N SER A 109 -16.64 0.42 13.39
CA SER A 109 -17.58 -0.13 12.40
C SER A 109 -18.05 -1.55 12.77
N ASN A 110 -17.19 -2.32 13.44
CA ASN A 110 -17.54 -3.67 13.90
C ASN A 110 -18.43 -3.65 15.16
N THR A 111 -18.23 -2.71 16.09
CA THR A 111 -19.08 -2.58 17.29
C THR A 111 -20.53 -2.19 16.95
N THR A 112 -20.73 -1.30 15.98
CA THR A 112 -22.08 -0.86 15.57
C THR A 112 -22.87 -1.94 14.82
N SER A 113 -22.20 -2.84 14.08
CA SER A 113 -22.88 -3.96 13.40
C SER A 113 -23.26 -5.11 14.33
N SER A 114 -22.57 -5.24 15.47
CA SER A 114 -22.87 -6.27 16.48
C SER A 114 -24.13 -5.97 17.31
N GLU A 115 -24.54 -4.70 17.43
CA GLU A 115 -25.72 -4.29 18.20
C GLU A 115 -27.04 -4.46 17.42
N TYR A 116 -27.01 -4.93 16.17
CA TYR A 116 -28.18 -5.05 15.30
C TYR A 116 -28.45 -6.48 14.81
N ARG A 117 -28.13 -7.49 15.63
CA ARG A 117 -28.51 -8.89 15.40
C ARG A 117 -29.22 -9.45 16.63
N HIS A 118 -30.53 -9.18 16.68
CA HIS A 118 -31.49 -9.95 17.48
C HIS A 118 -32.13 -11.03 16.61
#